data_AF-A0AA97HZK6-F1
#
_entry.id   AF-A0AA97HZK6-F1
#
_cell.length_a   1.000
_cell.length_b   1.000
_cell.length_c   1.000
_cell.angle_alpha   90.00
_cell.angle_beta   90.00
_cell.angle_gamma   90.00
#
_symmetry.space_group_name_H-M   'P 1'
#
loop_
_entity.id
_entity.type
_entity.pdbx_description
1 polymer ?
#
loop_
_entity_poly.entity_id
_entity_poly.type
_entity_poly.pdbx_seq_one_letter_code
_entity_poly.pdbx_strand_id
1 'polypeptide(L)'
;MAEYHSDFSLLRGSPLGDDPALIEELHSALADSVGRQVDLLARARCDGNWHIAAARLAGLAASFGVDQLAALASEAESAAPGDPVIIAKLRAYLAELRAALAQT
;
A
#
# COMPACT_ATOMS: atom_id res chain seq x y z
N MET A 1 24.68 -6.01 -2.24
CA MET A 1 23.95 -6.11 -0.96
C MET A 1 22.87 -5.04 -1.04
N ALA A 2 21.70 -5.40 -1.58
CA ALA A 2 20.73 -4.46 -2.12
C ALA A 2 20.28 -3.46 -1.05
N GLU A 3 20.48 -2.17 -1.31
CA GLU A 3 19.90 -1.09 -0.56
C GLU A 3 18.37 -1.22 -0.65
N TYR A 4 17.73 -1.48 0.49
CA TYR A 4 16.28 -1.41 0.65
C TYR A 4 15.93 0.09 0.65
N HIS A 5 15.89 0.69 -0.54
CA HIS A 5 15.59 2.11 -0.69
C HIS A 5 14.18 2.33 -0.17
N SER A 6 14.05 3.28 0.75
CA SER A 6 12.76 3.72 1.26
C SER A 6 12.03 4.38 0.08
N ASP A 7 11.17 3.62 -0.61
CA ASP A 7 10.49 4.00 -1.87
C ASP A 7 9.64 5.29 -1.78
N PHE A 8 9.50 5.84 -0.57
CA PHE A 8 8.76 7.08 -0.32
C PHE A 8 9.33 8.32 -1.03
N SER A 9 10.62 8.32 -1.36
CA SER A 9 11.24 9.45 -2.06
C SER A 9 10.73 9.64 -3.50
N LEU A 10 10.12 8.62 -4.11
CA LEU A 10 9.73 8.67 -5.53
C LEU A 10 8.45 9.48 -5.81
N LEU A 11 7.66 9.84 -4.79
CA LEU A 11 6.54 10.78 -4.99
C LEU A 11 7.03 12.22 -5.26
N ARG A 12 8.31 12.50 -4.98
CA ARG A 12 8.97 13.76 -5.35
C ARG A 12 9.39 13.73 -6.81
N GLY A 13 8.41 13.77 -7.68
CA GLY A 13 8.58 13.86 -9.13
C GLY A 13 7.28 14.01 -9.89
N SER A 14 6.19 14.33 -9.19
CA SER A 14 4.89 14.47 -9.81
C SER A 14 4.80 15.78 -10.62
N PRO A 15 4.12 15.80 -11.78
CA PRO A 15 3.77 17.05 -12.47
C PRO A 15 2.88 18.00 -11.65
N LEU A 16 2.48 17.60 -10.43
CA LEU A 16 1.75 18.38 -9.42
C LEU A 16 2.55 19.58 -8.86
N GLY A 17 3.87 19.65 -9.09
CA GLY A 17 4.73 20.75 -8.66
C GLY A 17 5.34 20.57 -7.27
N ASP A 18 6.19 21.51 -6.87
CA ASP A 18 6.98 21.47 -5.63
C ASP A 18 6.22 21.97 -4.39
N ASP A 19 4.90 21.79 -4.33
CA ASP A 19 4.12 22.14 -3.13
C ASP A 19 4.22 21.00 -2.09
N PRO A 20 4.96 21.20 -0.98
CA PRO A 20 5.13 20.15 0.02
C PRO A 20 3.81 19.77 0.71
N ALA A 21 2.85 20.70 0.85
CA ALA A 21 1.58 20.42 1.49
C ALA A 21 0.70 19.51 0.62
N LEU A 22 0.71 19.72 -0.69
CA LEU A 22 0.00 18.86 -1.64
C LEU A 22 0.58 17.44 -1.70
N ILE A 23 1.91 17.33 -1.61
CA ILE A 23 2.61 16.05 -1.56
C ILE A 23 2.23 15.29 -0.27
N GLU A 24 2.14 15.98 0.86
CA GLU A 24 1.71 15.40 2.14
C GLU A 24 0.24 14.92 2.08
N GLU A 25 -0.66 15.73 1.52
CA GLU A 25 -2.07 15.34 1.33
C GLU A 25 -2.18 14.08 0.45
N LEU A 26 -1.44 14.03 -0.66
CA LEU A 26 -1.43 12.88 -1.57
C LEU A 26 -0.92 11.61 -0.86
N HIS A 27 0.13 11.73 -0.06
CA HIS A 27 0.64 10.62 0.72
C HIS A 27 -0.35 10.14 1.78
N SER A 28 -1.02 11.05 2.48
CA SER A 28 -2.07 10.69 3.43
C SER A 28 -3.23 9.97 2.72
N ALA A 29 -3.66 10.47 1.56
CA ALA A 29 -4.72 9.86 0.77
C ALA A 29 -4.34 8.45 0.26
N LEU A 30 -3.07 8.21 -0.07
CA LEU A 30 -2.54 6.89 -0.39
C LEU A 30 -2.63 5.95 0.82
N ALA A 31 -2.14 6.37 1.99
CA ALA A 31 -2.16 5.56 3.20
C ALA A 31 -3.59 5.16 3.59
N ASP A 32 -4.54 6.08 3.48
CA ASP A 32 -5.96 5.78 3.72
C ASP A 32 -6.56 4.85 2.68
N SER A 33 -6.16 4.97 1.41
CA SER A 33 -6.60 4.08 0.33
C SER A 33 -6.10 2.65 0.54
N VAL A 34 -4.82 2.49 0.91
CA VAL A 34 -4.23 1.20 1.27
C VAL A 34 -4.97 0.62 2.47
N GLY A 35 -5.16 1.41 3.53
CA GLY A 35 -5.88 0.97 4.74
C GLY A 35 -7.28 0.42 4.45
N ARG A 36 -8.05 1.09 3.57
CA ARG A 36 -9.36 0.59 3.15
C ARG A 36 -9.29 -0.77 2.46
N GLN A 37 -8.32 -1.02 1.59
CA GLN A 37 -8.21 -2.34 0.93
C GLN A 37 -7.77 -3.43 1.91
N VAL A 38 -6.86 -3.12 2.83
CA VAL A 38 -6.43 -4.06 3.89
C VAL A 38 -7.61 -4.47 4.77
N ASP A 39 -8.48 -3.51 5.13
CA ASP A 39 -9.69 -3.80 5.88
C ASP A 39 -10.70 -4.64 5.09
N LEU A 40 -10.80 -4.43 3.77
CA LEU A 40 -11.64 -5.26 2.90
C LEU A 40 -11.10 -6.68 2.78
N LEU A 41 -9.79 -6.86 2.61
CA LEU A 41 -9.14 -8.18 2.61
C LEU A 41 -9.40 -8.91 3.93
N ALA A 42 -9.22 -8.24 5.06
CA ALA A 42 -9.43 -8.82 6.38
C ALA A 42 -10.88 -9.27 6.65
N ARG A 43 -11.84 -8.72 5.90
CA ARG A 43 -13.27 -9.06 6.00
C ARG A 43 -13.75 -9.96 4.86
N ALA A 44 -12.91 -10.23 3.86
CA ALA A 44 -13.29 -11.07 2.73
C ALA A 44 -13.66 -12.48 3.22
N ARG A 45 -14.83 -12.96 2.79
CA ARG A 45 -15.35 -14.31 3.11
C ARG A 45 -15.35 -15.23 1.91
N CYS A 46 -15.11 -14.68 0.72
CA CYS A 46 -15.06 -15.40 -0.53
C CYS A 46 -13.86 -14.93 -1.35
N ASP A 47 -13.40 -15.82 -2.23
CA ASP A 47 -12.24 -15.64 -3.10
C ASP A 47 -12.38 -14.40 -3.98
N GLY A 48 -13.59 -14.11 -4.47
CA GLY A 48 -13.85 -12.93 -5.30
C GLY A 48 -13.60 -11.61 -4.57
N ASN A 49 -14.09 -11.47 -3.33
CA ASN A 49 -13.87 -10.24 -2.56
C ASN A 49 -12.40 -10.05 -2.23
N TRP A 50 -11.70 -11.14 -1.95
CA TRP A 50 -10.27 -11.13 -1.68
C TRP A 50 -9.47 -10.69 -2.91
N HIS A 51 -9.70 -11.34 -4.05
CA HIS A 51 -8.97 -11.05 -5.28
C HIS A 51 -9.20 -9.62 -5.77
N ILE A 52 -10.43 -9.10 -5.68
CA ILE A 52 -10.72 -7.70 -6.03
C ILE A 52 -9.98 -6.71 -5.11
N ALA A 53 -9.92 -6.97 -3.80
CA ALA A 53 -9.20 -6.11 -2.87
C ALA A 53 -7.68 -6.18 -3.08
N ALA A 54 -7.14 -7.37 -3.38
CA ALA A 54 -5.73 -7.57 -3.71
C ALA A 54 -5.34 -6.86 -5.03
N ALA A 55 -6.14 -7.02 -6.08
CA ALA A 55 -5.91 -6.34 -7.36
C ALA A 55 -5.98 -4.80 -7.22
N ARG A 56 -6.83 -4.29 -6.33
CA ARG A 56 -6.87 -2.85 -6.01
C ARG A 56 -5.61 -2.37 -5.29
N LEU A 57 -5.02 -3.18 -4.41
CA LEU A 57 -3.72 -2.88 -3.82
C LEU A 57 -2.61 -2.88 -4.89
N ALA A 58 -2.64 -3.83 -5.83
CA ALA A 58 -1.70 -3.87 -6.95
C ALA A 58 -1.82 -2.61 -7.84
N GLY A 59 -3.04 -2.16 -8.13
CA GLY A 59 -3.28 -0.93 -8.88
C GLY A 59 -2.79 0.33 -8.16
N LEU A 60 -2.96 0.40 -6.84
CA LEU A 60 -2.36 1.48 -6.02
C LEU A 60 -0.83 1.42 -6.08
N ALA A 61 -0.23 0.25 -5.91
CA ALA A 61 1.22 0.11 -6.00
C ALA A 61 1.77 0.56 -7.37
N ALA A 62 1.11 0.16 -8.46
CA ALA A 62 1.50 0.56 -9.81
C ALA A 62 1.35 2.06 -10.07
N SER A 63 0.31 2.70 -9.52
CA SER A 63 0.07 4.14 -9.71
C SER A 63 1.11 5.00 -9.00
N PHE A 64 1.60 4.54 -7.85
CA PHE A 64 2.51 5.28 -6.98
C PHE A 64 3.97 4.79 -7.06
N GLY A 65 4.24 3.72 -7.82
CA GLY A 65 5.58 3.15 -7.99
C GLY A 65 6.16 2.56 -6.70
N VAL A 66 5.33 1.89 -5.89
CA VAL A 66 5.74 1.39 -4.57
C VAL A 66 5.96 -0.13 -4.62
N ASP A 67 7.21 -0.55 -4.79
CA ASP A 67 7.56 -1.95 -5.06
C ASP A 67 7.22 -2.86 -3.88
N GLN A 68 7.44 -2.40 -2.65
CA GLN A 68 7.08 -3.16 -1.45
C GLN A 68 5.57 -3.48 -1.38
N LEU A 69 4.72 -2.50 -1.76
CA LEU A 69 3.28 -2.70 -1.81
C LEU A 69 2.88 -3.65 -2.96
N ALA A 70 3.55 -3.55 -4.12
CA ALA A 70 3.32 -4.43 -5.26
C ALA A 70 3.63 -5.89 -4.91
N ALA A 71 4.74 -6.14 -4.21
CA ALA A 71 5.12 -7.46 -3.74
C ALA A 71 4.08 -8.05 -2.78
N LEU A 72 3.62 -7.26 -1.80
CA LEU A 72 2.59 -7.69 -0.85
C LEU A 72 1.24 -7.94 -1.52
N ALA A 73 0.87 -7.15 -2.52
CA ALA A 73 -0.35 -7.35 -3.29
C ALA A 73 -0.30 -8.66 -4.10
N SER A 74 0.82 -8.94 -4.76
CA SER A 74 1.04 -10.21 -5.48
C SER A 74 1.01 -11.43 -4.54
N GLU A 75 1.61 -11.30 -3.35
CA GLU A 75 1.53 -12.34 -2.32
C GLU A 75 0.08 -12.57 -1.88
N ALA A 76 -0.70 -11.49 -1.70
CA ALA A 76 -2.12 -11.58 -1.38
C ALA A 76 -2.92 -12.26 -2.50
N GLU A 77 -2.70 -11.92 -3.76
CA GLU A 77 -3.39 -12.55 -4.90
C GLU A 77 -3.17 -14.07 -4.96
N SER A 78 -1.99 -14.53 -4.56
CA SER A 78 -1.62 -15.94 -4.56
C SER A 78 -2.05 -16.69 -3.28
N ALA A 79 -2.47 -15.97 -2.24
CA ALA A 79 -2.82 -16.53 -0.94
C ALA A 79 -4.29 -16.93 -0.83
N ALA A 80 -4.59 -17.75 0.18
CA ALA A 80 -5.95 -18.11 0.50
C ALA A 80 -6.73 -16.90 1.05
N PRO A 81 -8.03 -16.76 0.74
CA PRO A 81 -8.84 -15.68 1.29
C PRO A 81 -8.88 -15.70 2.81
N GLY A 82 -8.59 -14.54 3.40
CA GLY A 82 -8.53 -14.39 4.85
C GLY A 82 -7.24 -14.91 5.49
N ASP A 83 -6.19 -15.18 4.71
CA ASP A 83 -4.89 -15.59 5.23
C ASP A 83 -4.38 -14.57 6.28
N PRO A 84 -4.28 -14.97 7.56
CA PRO A 84 -3.91 -14.05 8.64
C PRO A 84 -2.46 -13.56 8.52
N VAL A 85 -1.57 -14.32 7.86
CA VAL A 85 -0.16 -13.94 7.68
C VAL A 85 -0.06 -12.77 6.71
N ILE A 86 -0.76 -12.86 5.57
CA ILE A 86 -0.79 -11.77 4.58
C ILE A 86 -1.43 -10.51 5.17
N ILE A 87 -2.55 -10.66 5.90
CA ILE A 87 -3.20 -9.54 6.55
C ILE A 87 -2.26 -8.88 7.58
N ALA A 88 -1.52 -9.66 8.35
CA ALA A 88 -0.56 -9.13 9.31
C ALA A 88 0.57 -8.36 8.63
N LYS A 89 1.14 -8.88 7.54
CA LYS A 89 2.16 -8.19 6.74
C LYS A 89 1.65 -6.86 6.18
N LEU A 90 0.46 -6.86 5.58
CA LEU A 90 -0.16 -5.65 5.03
C LEU A 90 -0.46 -4.59 6.11
N ARG A 91 -0.89 -5.03 7.30
CA ARG A 91 -1.11 -4.12 8.44
C ARG A 91 0.20 -3.55 8.99
N ALA A 92 1.24 -4.36 9.08
CA ALA A 92 2.57 -3.89 9.48
C ALA A 92 3.09 -2.84 8.50
N TYR A 93 3.02 -3.13 7.20
CA TYR A 93 3.35 -2.17 6.15
C TYR A 93 2.55 -0.86 6.26
N LEU A 94 1.23 -0.93 6.48
CA LEU A 94 0.40 0.26 6.67
C LEU A 94 0.81 1.08 7.92
N ALA A 95 1.22 0.42 9.00
CA ALA A 95 1.69 1.10 10.20
C ALA A 95 3.03 1.81 9.95
N GLU A 96 3.96 1.16 9.24
CA GLU A 96 5.23 1.75 8.81
C GLU A 96 4.99 2.96 7.89
N LEU A 97 4.11 2.80 6.91
CA LEU A 97 3.68 3.86 6.00
C LEU A 97 3.17 5.09 6.76
N ARG A 98 2.26 4.90 7.71
CA ARG A 98 1.71 5.99 8.53
C ARG A 98 2.75 6.61 9.47
N ALA A 99 3.64 5.79 10.04
CA ALA A 99 4.71 6.29 10.89
C ALA A 99 5.68 7.18 10.10
N ALA A 100 5.99 6.84 8.84
CA ALA A 100 6.82 7.67 7.98
C ALA A 100 6.18 9.04 7.70
N LEU A 101 4.85 9.10 7.53
CA LEU A 101 4.13 10.37 7.35
C LEU A 101 4.16 11.25 8.60
N ALA A 102 4.04 10.67 9.79
CA ALA A 102 4.01 11.42 11.05
C ALA A 102 5.36 12.01 11.48
N GLN A 103 6.46 11.63 10.79
CA GLN A 103 7.83 12.08 11.09
C GLN A 103 8.31 13.23 10.19
N THR A 104 7.46 13.70 9.27
CA THR A 104 7.76 14.81 8.35
C THR A 104 7.24 16.13 8.92
#